data_AF-A0A6L5XU81-F1
#
_entry.id   AF-A0A6L5XU81-F1
#
_cell.length_a   1.000
_cell.length_b   1.000
_cell.length_c   1.000
_cell.angle_alpha   90.00
_cell.angle_beta   90.00
_cell.angle_gamma   90.00
#
_symmetry.space_group_name_H-M   'P 1'
#
loop_
_entity.id
_entity.type
_entity.pdbx_description
1 polymer ?
#
loop_
_entity_poly.entity_id
_entity_poly.type
_entity_poly.pdbx_seq_one_letter_code
_entity_poly.pdbx_strand_id
1 'polypeptide(L)'
;MDLDTEGVQETANLEDYVIYGGAEDEKVESTSIFMTGGRVADVYGGGEDGDIAGNTSVTVTGGTVVNVYGGSQNGNVVGNTNGYVELVGVAVGETFDNAILKREDDNWEVKGNPTIPKGVTMTISENTELAISDGSILTCEGTLINRGTIENNGTIRNEGDFQNNGKIIGSGRLEGRPIEDSNSSGSDSNGGGGTSDGGNSSSGGGTSDGGNSSSGGGTPDGGNSSSGGGTPDGGNSPNGGGTSDGGNSSSGGGMSDGGNSSSGGGTSDGDNLSNGGSPSNGNNGAKEDNSGITPPGATELPKTSTKTITTVKAKYQGDKATATLSSSVANSAIKRQQAEAKKNGKETDDVAITVKVDTKKAKEFAFNLPKATIAELMKNRVGEVGVSSGMVTTSLDLNALKEIRKQSTKDITITKVNANDLSASTKKKIGKRPIYGFSITDKTGKKITKFGKGKIRVSIPYKLAAKEKADNLVIYYINANGKAVEVPNSVYSRESKTISFATNHLSKFAVGYKGKTI
;
A
#
# COMPACT_ATOMS: atom_id res chain seq x y z
N MET A 1 -15.55 -18.17 -14.75
CA MET A 1 -16.44 -19.18 -14.15
C MET A 1 -17.56 -18.34 -13.59
N ASP A 2 -18.77 -18.53 -14.08
CA ASP A 2 -19.93 -17.93 -13.43
C ASP A 2 -20.04 -18.62 -12.07
N LEU A 3 -19.99 -17.83 -11.00
CA LEU A 3 -19.94 -18.29 -9.61
C LEU A 3 -21.27 -18.05 -8.90
N ASP A 4 -22.37 -18.10 -9.67
CA ASP A 4 -23.75 -17.78 -9.28
C ASP A 4 -24.39 -18.82 -8.34
N THR A 5 -23.58 -19.52 -7.54
CA THR A 5 -24.03 -20.50 -6.55
C THR A 5 -23.25 -20.35 -5.26
N GLU A 6 -23.97 -20.26 -4.14
CA GLU A 6 -23.40 -20.27 -2.79
C GLU A 6 -22.51 -21.51 -2.59
N GLY A 7 -21.21 -21.31 -2.33
CA GLY A 7 -20.29 -22.43 -2.15
C GLY A 7 -18.90 -22.03 -1.68
N VAL A 8 -18.34 -22.78 -0.73
CA VAL A 8 -16.99 -22.58 -0.22
C VAL A 8 -15.95 -23.17 -1.19
N GLN A 9 -15.09 -22.34 -1.77
CA GLN A 9 -14.05 -22.75 -2.73
C GLN A 9 -12.66 -22.87 -2.07
N GLU A 10 -12.39 -24.00 -1.41
CA GLU A 10 -11.19 -24.14 -0.55
C GLU A 10 -9.84 -24.32 -1.27
N THR A 11 -9.80 -24.57 -2.59
CA THR A 11 -8.55 -24.98 -3.29
C THR A 11 -8.22 -24.24 -4.59
N ALA A 12 -9.03 -23.27 -5.01
CA ALA A 12 -8.79 -22.53 -6.26
C ALA A 12 -7.70 -21.45 -6.11
N ASN A 13 -6.82 -21.34 -7.11
CA ASN A 13 -5.89 -20.22 -7.21
C ASN A 13 -6.52 -19.05 -7.97
N LEU A 14 -7.12 -18.11 -7.25
CA LEU A 14 -7.91 -17.00 -7.80
C LEU A 14 -7.08 -15.73 -8.10
N GLU A 15 -5.75 -15.82 -8.24
CA GLU A 15 -4.82 -14.68 -8.41
C GLU A 15 -5.11 -13.77 -9.63
N ASP A 16 -5.84 -14.29 -10.61
CA ASP A 16 -6.25 -13.62 -11.85
C ASP A 16 -7.78 -13.46 -11.95
N TYR A 17 -8.53 -13.79 -10.87
CA TYR A 17 -9.99 -13.72 -10.81
C TYR A 17 -10.47 -12.60 -9.88
N VAL A 18 -11.58 -11.97 -10.29
CA VAL A 18 -12.38 -11.05 -9.49
C VAL A 18 -13.45 -11.87 -8.75
N ILE A 19 -13.78 -11.48 -7.52
CA ILE A 19 -14.92 -11.99 -6.77
C ILE A 19 -15.93 -10.86 -6.60
N TYR A 20 -17.14 -11.08 -7.08
CA TYR A 20 -18.31 -10.25 -6.83
C TYR A 20 -19.12 -10.89 -5.69
N GLY A 21 -19.69 -10.06 -4.80
CA GLY A 21 -20.58 -10.53 -3.73
C GLY A 21 -22.02 -10.70 -4.21
N GLY A 22 -22.31 -10.20 -5.41
CA GLY A 22 -23.51 -10.42 -6.19
C GLY A 22 -23.14 -10.73 -7.64
N ALA A 23 -23.81 -10.08 -8.59
CA ALA A 23 -23.49 -10.15 -10.01
C ALA A 23 -22.49 -9.06 -10.44
N GLU A 24 -21.87 -9.21 -11.62
CA GLU A 24 -20.97 -8.21 -12.21
C GLU A 24 -21.73 -6.93 -12.62
N ASP A 25 -22.80 -7.09 -13.42
CA ASP A 25 -23.57 -6.01 -14.04
C ASP A 25 -25.02 -5.88 -13.53
N GLU A 26 -25.57 -6.94 -12.90
CA GLU A 26 -26.99 -6.96 -12.51
C GLU A 26 -27.23 -6.34 -11.12
N LYS A 27 -28.42 -5.77 -10.92
CA LYS A 27 -28.83 -5.24 -9.63
C LYS A 27 -29.04 -6.35 -8.61
N VAL A 28 -28.46 -6.18 -7.42
CA VAL A 28 -28.59 -7.12 -6.29
C VAL A 28 -29.17 -6.46 -5.03
N GLU A 29 -29.60 -7.30 -4.07
CA GLU A 29 -30.20 -6.86 -2.81
C GLU A 29 -29.12 -6.58 -1.74
N SER A 30 -28.92 -7.48 -0.77
CA SER A 30 -27.82 -7.42 0.20
C SER A 30 -26.84 -8.56 -0.07
N THR A 31 -25.55 -8.33 0.18
CA THR A 31 -24.47 -9.27 -0.17
C THR A 31 -23.47 -9.44 0.98
N SER A 32 -22.78 -10.58 1.02
CA SER A 32 -21.80 -10.86 2.06
C SER A 32 -20.68 -11.77 1.56
N ILE A 33 -19.43 -11.34 1.70
CA ILE A 33 -18.22 -12.12 1.38
C ILE A 33 -17.43 -12.37 2.66
N PHE A 34 -17.02 -13.64 2.85
CA PHE A 34 -16.15 -14.05 3.94
C PHE A 34 -14.94 -14.84 3.40
N MET A 35 -13.75 -14.27 3.50
CA MET A 35 -12.50 -14.84 2.98
C MET A 35 -11.50 -15.13 4.11
N THR A 36 -11.20 -16.42 4.32
CA THR A 36 -10.26 -16.91 5.35
C THR A 36 -8.85 -17.18 4.82
N GLY A 37 -8.68 -17.24 3.50
CA GLY A 37 -7.46 -17.74 2.87
C GLY A 37 -7.49 -17.65 1.35
N GLY A 38 -6.46 -18.20 0.71
CA GLY A 38 -6.31 -18.14 -0.75
C GLY A 38 -5.60 -16.88 -1.26
N ARG A 39 -5.68 -16.64 -2.57
CA ARG A 39 -5.14 -15.44 -3.24
C ARG A 39 -6.12 -15.02 -4.34
N VAL A 40 -6.56 -13.77 -4.33
CA VAL A 40 -7.59 -13.19 -5.20
C VAL A 40 -7.05 -11.91 -5.83
N ALA A 41 -7.48 -11.56 -7.05
CA ALA A 41 -7.16 -10.24 -7.62
C ALA A 41 -7.95 -9.16 -6.87
N ASP A 42 -9.25 -9.06 -7.16
CA ASP A 42 -10.13 -8.03 -6.62
C ASP A 42 -11.35 -8.67 -5.94
N VAL A 43 -11.83 -8.06 -4.85
CA VAL A 43 -13.04 -8.46 -4.13
C VAL A 43 -13.96 -7.25 -4.05
N TYR A 44 -15.16 -7.35 -4.60
CA TYR A 44 -16.21 -6.34 -4.52
C TYR A 44 -17.35 -6.87 -3.65
N GLY A 45 -17.80 -6.08 -2.67
CA GLY A 45 -19.01 -6.44 -1.93
C GLY A 45 -20.24 -6.54 -2.82
N GLY A 46 -20.30 -5.74 -3.90
CA GLY A 46 -21.30 -5.86 -4.96
C GLY A 46 -20.72 -6.44 -6.25
N GLY A 47 -20.89 -5.70 -7.35
CA GLY A 47 -20.41 -5.99 -8.71
C GLY A 47 -19.34 -5.02 -9.20
N GLU A 48 -19.11 -4.98 -10.52
CA GLU A 48 -18.40 -3.85 -11.15
C GLU A 48 -19.41 -2.74 -11.44
N ASP A 49 -20.47 -3.02 -12.21
CA ASP A 49 -21.46 -2.04 -12.68
C ASP A 49 -22.85 -2.17 -12.02
N GLY A 50 -23.19 -3.32 -11.42
CA GLY A 50 -24.51 -3.57 -10.84
C GLY A 50 -24.87 -2.72 -9.61
N ASP A 51 -26.10 -2.19 -9.58
CA ASP A 51 -26.67 -1.48 -8.41
C ASP A 51 -26.88 -2.41 -7.20
N ILE A 52 -26.85 -1.85 -5.98
CA ILE A 52 -27.11 -2.58 -4.73
C ILE A 52 -28.25 -1.89 -3.96
N ALA A 53 -29.35 -2.61 -3.71
CA ALA A 53 -30.50 -2.09 -2.97
C ALA A 53 -30.33 -2.14 -1.44
N GLY A 54 -29.52 -3.06 -0.94
CA GLY A 54 -29.32 -3.32 0.48
C GLY A 54 -27.91 -3.02 0.98
N ASN A 55 -27.54 -3.68 2.09
CA ASN A 55 -26.21 -3.55 2.70
C ASN A 55 -25.24 -4.55 2.09
N THR A 56 -23.96 -4.21 2.09
CA THR A 56 -22.88 -5.14 1.75
C THR A 56 -21.99 -5.42 2.96
N SER A 57 -21.38 -6.61 2.99
CA SER A 57 -20.36 -6.96 3.98
C SER A 57 -19.18 -7.65 3.30
N VAL A 58 -17.96 -7.19 3.57
CA VAL A 58 -16.73 -7.85 3.11
C VAL A 58 -15.80 -8.08 4.30
N THR A 59 -15.67 -9.35 4.68
CA THR A 59 -14.80 -9.80 5.77
C THR A 59 -13.64 -10.62 5.22
N VAL A 60 -12.42 -10.16 5.43
CA VAL A 60 -11.19 -10.84 4.99
C VAL A 60 -10.27 -11.02 6.19
N THR A 61 -10.19 -12.25 6.70
CA THR A 61 -9.38 -12.64 7.86
C THR A 61 -8.07 -13.35 7.48
N GLY A 62 -7.87 -13.64 6.19
CA GLY A 62 -6.63 -14.25 5.73
C GLY A 62 -6.48 -14.33 4.21
N GLY A 63 -5.33 -14.85 3.77
CA GLY A 63 -4.98 -14.98 2.35
C GLY A 63 -4.21 -13.78 1.79
N THR A 64 -4.57 -13.34 0.59
CA THR A 64 -4.05 -12.12 -0.06
C THR A 64 -5.06 -11.66 -1.11
N VAL A 65 -5.55 -10.43 -0.99
CA VAL A 65 -6.37 -9.74 -2.00
C VAL A 65 -5.58 -8.53 -2.49
N VAL A 66 -5.73 -8.11 -3.75
CA VAL A 66 -5.02 -6.95 -4.27
C VAL A 66 -5.84 -5.66 -4.08
N ASN A 67 -7.12 -5.66 -4.44
CA ASN A 67 -8.06 -4.58 -4.11
C ASN A 67 -9.31 -5.13 -3.40
N VAL A 68 -9.78 -4.44 -2.37
CA VAL A 68 -11.07 -4.73 -1.71
C VAL A 68 -11.96 -3.49 -1.80
N TYR A 69 -13.17 -3.69 -2.29
CA TYR A 69 -14.21 -2.66 -2.42
C TYR A 69 -15.42 -3.06 -1.58
N GLY A 70 -15.97 -2.11 -0.82
CA GLY A 70 -17.11 -2.40 0.06
C GLY A 70 -18.42 -2.60 -0.70
N GLY A 71 -18.65 -1.85 -1.79
CA GLY A 71 -19.83 -1.98 -2.64
C GLY A 71 -19.49 -2.41 -4.08
N SER A 72 -20.26 -1.90 -5.03
CA SER A 72 -19.96 -1.97 -6.47
C SER A 72 -18.95 -0.88 -6.87
N GLN A 73 -18.26 -1.04 -8.01
CA GLN A 73 -17.27 -0.05 -8.47
C GLN A 73 -17.93 1.21 -9.04
N ASN A 74 -18.93 1.00 -9.91
CA ASN A 74 -19.59 2.04 -10.70
C ASN A 74 -21.11 2.07 -10.45
N GLY A 75 -21.71 0.95 -10.02
CA GLY A 75 -23.12 0.86 -9.60
C GLY A 75 -23.40 1.58 -8.27
N ASN A 76 -24.64 2.04 -8.09
CA ASN A 76 -25.05 2.79 -6.89
C ASN A 76 -25.36 1.86 -5.72
N VAL A 77 -24.94 2.23 -4.51
CA VAL A 77 -25.24 1.50 -3.27
C VAL A 77 -26.25 2.29 -2.43
N VAL A 78 -27.39 1.69 -2.13
CA VAL A 78 -28.46 2.33 -1.34
C VAL A 78 -28.28 2.09 0.16
N GLY A 79 -27.77 0.92 0.57
CA GLY A 79 -27.42 0.61 1.96
C GLY A 79 -25.99 0.98 2.33
N ASN A 80 -25.56 0.55 3.51
CA ASN A 80 -24.20 0.77 4.00
C ASN A 80 -23.23 -0.28 3.46
N THR A 81 -22.00 0.16 3.18
CA THR A 81 -20.87 -0.69 2.82
C THR A 81 -19.99 -0.99 4.03
N ASN A 82 -19.91 -2.26 4.45
CA ASN A 82 -19.31 -2.67 5.73
C ASN A 82 -18.09 -3.60 5.54
N GLY A 83 -17.00 -3.36 6.26
CA GLY A 83 -15.73 -4.06 6.05
C GLY A 83 -14.95 -4.46 7.32
N TYR A 84 -14.37 -5.65 7.29
CA TYR A 84 -13.28 -6.07 8.18
C TYR A 84 -12.16 -6.64 7.32
N VAL A 85 -10.99 -6.00 7.29
CA VAL A 85 -9.88 -6.40 6.38
C VAL A 85 -8.56 -6.50 7.13
N GLU A 86 -8.16 -7.73 7.43
CA GLU A 86 -6.90 -8.08 8.12
C GLU A 86 -5.80 -8.45 7.12
N LEU A 87 -5.36 -7.49 6.30
CA LEU A 87 -4.35 -7.75 5.26
C LEU A 87 -3.39 -6.57 5.00
N VAL A 88 -2.09 -6.89 4.98
CA VAL A 88 -1.00 -5.96 4.62
C VAL A 88 -0.88 -5.82 3.10
N GLY A 89 -1.00 -4.59 2.59
CA GLY A 89 -0.70 -4.23 1.19
C GLY A 89 -1.90 -4.26 0.22
N VAL A 90 -3.13 -4.34 0.74
CA VAL A 90 -4.38 -4.23 -0.03
C VAL A 90 -4.63 -2.78 -0.41
N ALA A 91 -5.09 -2.51 -1.64
CA ALA A 91 -5.81 -1.26 -1.89
C ALA A 91 -7.23 -1.40 -1.34
N VAL A 92 -7.52 -0.74 -0.23
CA VAL A 92 -8.91 -0.55 0.17
C VAL A 92 -9.41 0.63 -0.66
N GLY A 93 -10.39 0.39 -1.54
CA GLY A 93 -11.03 1.48 -2.27
C GLY A 93 -11.76 2.42 -1.28
N GLU A 94 -11.95 3.70 -1.64
CA GLU A 94 -12.77 4.64 -0.86
C GLU A 94 -14.28 4.28 -0.99
N THR A 95 -14.65 3.04 -0.71
CA THR A 95 -15.95 2.39 -1.00
C THR A 95 -16.51 1.63 0.22
N PHE A 96 -16.04 1.96 1.41
CA PHE A 96 -16.58 1.51 2.69
C PHE A 96 -17.09 2.71 3.49
N ASP A 97 -18.31 2.65 4.00
CA ASP A 97 -18.86 3.60 4.97
C ASP A 97 -18.35 3.26 6.37
N ASN A 98 -18.40 1.97 6.70
CA ASN A 98 -17.97 1.42 7.98
C ASN A 98 -16.85 0.39 7.74
N ALA A 99 -15.64 0.60 8.26
CA ALA A 99 -14.56 -0.39 8.11
C ALA A 99 -13.59 -0.47 9.29
N ILE A 100 -13.09 -1.68 9.54
CA ILE A 100 -11.90 -1.97 10.34
C ILE A 100 -10.81 -2.44 9.38
N LEU A 101 -9.73 -1.67 9.26
CA LEU A 101 -8.68 -1.90 8.27
C LEU A 101 -7.32 -2.04 8.94
N LYS A 102 -6.58 -3.11 8.61
CA LYS A 102 -5.19 -3.25 9.01
C LYS A 102 -4.27 -2.57 7.99
N ARG A 103 -3.44 -1.65 8.45
CA ARG A 103 -2.50 -0.88 7.62
C ARG A 103 -1.19 -1.64 7.39
N GLU A 104 -0.34 -1.13 6.48
CA GLU A 104 0.97 -1.74 6.19
C GLU A 104 1.97 -1.70 7.37
N ASP A 105 1.73 -0.87 8.37
CA ASP A 105 2.50 -0.75 9.61
C ASP A 105 1.97 -1.62 10.76
N ASP A 106 1.09 -2.59 10.47
CA ASP A 106 0.37 -3.47 11.41
C ASP A 106 -0.54 -2.76 12.44
N ASN A 107 -0.68 -1.44 12.32
CA ASN A 107 -1.67 -0.63 13.04
C ASN A 107 -3.06 -0.77 12.41
N TRP A 108 -4.10 -0.47 13.19
CA TRP A 108 -5.50 -0.60 12.80
C TRP A 108 -6.20 0.76 12.76
N GLU A 109 -7.05 0.93 11.74
CA GLU A 109 -7.85 2.13 11.50
C GLU A 109 -9.34 1.78 11.49
N VAL A 110 -10.14 2.61 12.16
CA VAL A 110 -11.60 2.54 12.19
C VAL A 110 -12.19 3.69 11.40
N LYS A 111 -13.03 3.37 10.42
CA LYS A 111 -13.85 4.31 9.66
C LYS A 111 -15.33 4.08 9.97
N GLY A 112 -16.07 5.16 10.18
CA GLY A 112 -17.53 5.10 10.43
C GLY A 112 -17.85 4.37 11.74
N ASN A 113 -18.83 3.49 11.70
CA ASN A 113 -19.31 2.69 12.83
C ASN A 113 -19.24 1.18 12.53
N PRO A 114 -18.06 0.58 12.50
CA PRO A 114 -17.88 -0.80 12.06
C PRO A 114 -18.08 -1.83 13.18
N THR A 115 -18.24 -3.09 12.76
CA THR A 115 -18.40 -4.24 13.65
C THR A 115 -17.26 -5.24 13.43
N ILE A 116 -16.63 -5.72 14.52
CA ILE A 116 -15.82 -6.96 14.50
C ILE A 116 -16.82 -8.13 14.45
N PRO A 117 -16.94 -8.86 13.33
CA PRO A 117 -18.05 -9.81 13.16
C PRO A 117 -17.96 -10.99 14.11
N LYS A 118 -19.11 -11.57 14.46
CA LYS A 118 -19.18 -12.81 15.26
C LYS A 118 -18.31 -13.91 14.65
N GLY A 119 -17.45 -14.52 15.48
CA GLY A 119 -16.51 -15.58 15.06
C GLY A 119 -15.20 -15.07 14.44
N VAL A 120 -15.02 -13.76 14.29
CA VAL A 120 -13.73 -13.13 13.93
C VAL A 120 -12.97 -12.76 15.20
N THR A 121 -11.67 -13.04 15.24
CA THR A 121 -10.78 -12.59 16.32
C THR A 121 -9.86 -11.49 15.81
N MET A 122 -10.11 -10.25 16.23
CA MET A 122 -9.23 -9.12 15.98
C MET A 122 -8.14 -9.07 17.06
N THR A 123 -6.87 -9.06 16.65
CA THR A 123 -5.73 -8.91 17.58
C THR A 123 -4.97 -7.62 17.31
N ILE A 124 -4.85 -6.78 18.33
CA ILE A 124 -3.92 -5.65 18.37
C ILE A 124 -2.64 -6.17 18.99
N SER A 125 -1.56 -6.17 18.22
CA SER A 125 -0.27 -6.74 18.62
C SER A 125 0.50 -5.84 19.57
N GLU A 126 1.47 -6.40 20.28
CA GLU A 126 2.46 -5.61 21.01
C GLU A 126 3.15 -4.61 20.09
N ASN A 127 3.27 -3.35 20.53
CA ASN A 127 3.82 -2.22 19.77
C ASN A 127 3.01 -1.79 18.53
N THR A 128 1.75 -2.25 18.38
CA THR A 128 0.80 -1.68 17.41
C THR A 128 -0.37 -1.00 18.10
N GLU A 129 -1.11 -0.20 17.34
CA GLU A 129 -2.15 0.70 17.80
C GLU A 129 -3.45 0.49 17.02
N LEU A 130 -4.58 0.63 17.72
CA LEU A 130 -5.91 0.83 17.15
C LEU A 130 -6.37 2.25 17.50
N ALA A 131 -6.63 3.08 16.50
CA ALA A 131 -7.19 4.41 16.70
C ALA A 131 -8.70 4.44 16.39
N ILE A 132 -9.49 4.97 17.34
CA ILE A 132 -10.94 5.18 17.21
C ILE A 132 -11.22 6.65 17.42
N SER A 133 -11.70 7.32 16.37
CA SER A 133 -11.99 8.76 16.39
C SER A 133 -13.21 9.10 17.25
N ASP A 134 -13.31 10.36 17.68
CA ASP A 134 -14.54 10.89 18.28
C ASP A 134 -15.73 10.74 17.32
N GLY A 135 -16.91 10.50 17.87
CA GLY A 135 -18.14 10.19 17.13
C GLY A 135 -18.22 8.79 16.51
N SER A 136 -17.11 8.07 16.31
CA SER A 136 -17.12 6.67 15.84
C SER A 136 -17.51 5.70 16.96
N ILE A 137 -18.26 4.66 16.60
CA ILE A 137 -18.54 3.52 17.47
C ILE A 137 -18.08 2.21 16.83
N LEU A 138 -17.11 1.57 17.48
CA LEU A 138 -16.64 0.22 17.17
C LEU A 138 -17.49 -0.79 17.96
N THR A 139 -18.25 -1.62 17.27
CA THR A 139 -18.99 -2.74 17.89
C THR A 139 -18.15 -4.01 17.82
N CYS A 140 -18.07 -4.78 18.90
CA CYS A 140 -17.38 -6.07 18.93
C CYS A 140 -18.39 -7.20 19.18
N GLU A 141 -18.80 -7.92 18.14
CA GLU A 141 -19.61 -9.15 18.25
C GLU A 141 -18.76 -10.43 18.27
N GLY A 142 -17.54 -10.35 17.72
CA GLY A 142 -16.53 -11.39 17.76
C GLY A 142 -15.65 -11.30 19.01
N THR A 143 -14.35 -11.49 18.82
CA THR A 143 -13.34 -11.39 19.89
C THR A 143 -12.37 -10.25 19.58
N LEU A 144 -12.18 -9.34 20.53
CA LEU A 144 -11.13 -8.32 20.50
C LEU A 144 -10.04 -8.66 21.53
N ILE A 145 -8.80 -8.84 21.08
CA ILE A 145 -7.64 -9.09 21.92
C ILE A 145 -6.69 -7.89 21.83
N ASN A 146 -6.61 -7.09 22.89
CA ASN A 146 -5.61 -6.02 22.98
C ASN A 146 -4.32 -6.52 23.64
N ARG A 147 -3.19 -6.38 22.95
CA ARG A 147 -1.82 -6.49 23.50
C ARG A 147 -0.97 -5.26 23.19
N GLY A 148 -1.53 -4.29 22.49
CA GLY A 148 -0.86 -3.06 22.05
C GLY A 148 -1.42 -1.84 22.77
N THR A 149 -1.73 -0.80 22.01
CA THR A 149 -2.45 0.38 22.48
C THR A 149 -3.78 0.53 21.74
N ILE A 150 -4.86 0.84 22.47
CA ILE A 150 -6.09 1.36 21.90
C ILE A 150 -6.14 2.86 22.23
N GLU A 151 -6.10 3.72 21.22
CA GLU A 151 -6.50 5.12 21.37
C GLU A 151 -8.01 5.22 21.09
N ASN A 152 -8.81 5.17 22.16
CA ASN A 152 -10.26 5.31 22.07
C ASN A 152 -10.66 6.75 22.41
N ASN A 153 -11.01 7.53 21.39
CA ASN A 153 -11.67 8.83 21.55
C ASN A 153 -13.17 8.78 21.22
N GLY A 154 -13.68 7.65 20.71
CA GLY A 154 -15.09 7.42 20.36
C GLY A 154 -15.83 6.54 21.39
N THR A 155 -16.51 5.49 20.93
CA THR A 155 -17.11 4.45 21.80
C THR A 155 -16.70 3.05 21.33
N ILE A 156 -16.34 2.17 22.27
CA ILE A 156 -16.27 0.72 22.05
C ILE A 156 -17.49 0.08 22.70
N ARG A 157 -18.29 -0.64 21.92
CA ARG A 157 -19.42 -1.44 22.39
C ARG A 157 -19.07 -2.93 22.33
N ASN A 158 -18.91 -3.56 23.48
CA ASN A 158 -18.58 -4.97 23.59
C ASN A 158 -19.86 -5.83 23.68
N GLU A 159 -20.15 -6.61 22.65
CA GLU A 159 -21.27 -7.57 22.61
C GLU A 159 -20.81 -9.04 22.54
N GLY A 160 -19.53 -9.26 22.26
CA GLY A 160 -18.82 -10.53 22.28
C GLY A 160 -17.81 -10.60 23.42
N ASP A 161 -16.56 -10.93 23.09
CA ASP A 161 -15.46 -11.14 24.05
C ASP A 161 -14.36 -10.08 23.86
N PHE A 162 -14.01 -9.34 24.92
CA PHE A 162 -12.92 -8.37 24.89
C PHE A 162 -11.90 -8.69 26.00
N GLN A 163 -10.69 -9.07 25.57
CA GLN A 163 -9.54 -9.32 26.43
C GLN A 163 -8.56 -8.15 26.35
N ASN A 164 -8.38 -7.42 27.45
CA ASN A 164 -7.39 -6.36 27.57
C ASN A 164 -6.13 -6.84 28.30
N ASN A 165 -5.04 -6.98 27.54
CA ASN A 165 -3.69 -7.25 28.06
C ASN A 165 -2.71 -6.11 27.69
N GLY A 166 -3.21 -5.06 27.03
CA GLY A 166 -2.45 -3.91 26.57
C GLY A 166 -2.85 -2.63 27.29
N LYS A 167 -2.63 -1.49 26.63
CA LYS A 167 -3.05 -0.16 27.11
C LYS A 167 -4.32 0.29 26.39
N ILE A 168 -5.21 0.99 27.11
CA ILE A 168 -6.29 1.78 26.53
C ILE A 168 -6.06 3.24 26.98
N ILE A 169 -6.15 4.18 26.04
CA ILE A 169 -5.99 5.63 26.24
C ILE A 169 -7.09 6.39 25.49
N GLY A 170 -7.13 7.72 25.68
CA GLY A 170 -8.13 8.61 25.09
C GLY A 170 -9.28 8.89 26.07
N SER A 171 -10.24 9.71 25.63
CA SER A 171 -11.41 10.12 26.42
C SER A 171 -12.71 9.41 26.04
N GLY A 172 -12.61 8.39 25.19
CA GLY A 172 -13.75 7.63 24.65
C GLY A 172 -14.39 6.68 25.67
N ARG A 173 -15.60 6.26 25.35
CA ARG A 173 -16.45 5.42 26.21
C ARG A 173 -16.25 3.93 25.93
N LEU A 174 -16.41 3.11 26.97
CA LEU A 174 -16.51 1.66 26.88
C LEU A 174 -17.91 1.27 27.39
N GLU A 175 -18.65 0.47 26.63
CA GLU A 175 -19.99 -0.01 27.03
C GLU A 175 -20.23 -1.47 26.60
N GLY A 176 -21.26 -2.10 27.17
CA GLY A 176 -21.63 -3.49 26.88
C GLY A 176 -21.12 -4.48 27.93
N ARG A 177 -20.72 -5.68 27.49
CA ARG A 177 -20.25 -6.76 28.35
C ARG A 177 -18.92 -6.43 29.05
N PRO A 178 -18.67 -6.98 30.25
CA PRO A 178 -17.39 -6.83 30.95
C PRO A 178 -16.18 -7.15 30.07
N ILE A 179 -15.08 -6.45 30.32
CA ILE A 179 -13.79 -6.66 29.67
C ILE A 179 -12.93 -7.52 30.60
N GLU A 180 -12.33 -8.58 30.08
CA GLU A 180 -11.34 -9.38 30.81
C GLU A 180 -10.00 -8.64 30.81
N ASP A 181 -9.66 -7.97 31.92
CA ASP A 181 -8.39 -7.23 32.06
C ASP A 181 -7.38 -8.00 32.92
N SER A 182 -6.23 -8.34 32.33
CA SER A 182 -5.14 -9.04 33.04
C SER A 182 -4.13 -8.11 33.73
N ASN A 183 -4.18 -6.81 33.46
CA ASN A 183 -3.33 -5.79 34.06
C ASN A 183 -3.91 -5.19 35.35
N SER A 184 -4.91 -5.84 35.96
CA SER A 184 -5.47 -5.50 37.28
C SER A 184 -4.50 -5.81 38.46
N SER A 185 -3.27 -5.31 38.39
CA SER A 185 -2.40 -5.07 39.54
C SER A 185 -2.12 -3.57 39.61
N GLY A 186 -2.65 -2.91 40.65
CA GLY A 186 -2.93 -1.48 40.64
C GLY A 186 -1.77 -0.55 40.29
N SER A 187 -2.07 0.43 39.44
CA SER A 187 -1.41 1.75 39.43
C SER A 187 -2.47 2.81 39.12
N ASP A 188 -2.45 3.92 39.85
CA ASP A 188 -3.55 4.89 39.89
C ASP A 188 -3.69 5.68 38.57
N SER A 189 -4.69 5.35 37.75
CA SER A 189 -5.17 6.19 36.65
C SER A 189 -6.29 7.12 37.13
N ASN A 190 -5.89 8.18 37.83
CA ASN A 190 -6.80 9.27 38.20
C ASN A 190 -7.21 10.09 36.96
N GLY A 191 -8.52 10.22 36.70
CA GLY A 191 -9.08 11.16 35.71
C GLY A 191 -9.77 10.54 34.49
N GLY A 192 -11.00 10.06 34.68
CA GLY A 192 -11.84 9.53 33.60
C GLY A 192 -13.23 9.14 34.09
N GLY A 193 -14.03 10.11 34.54
CA GLY A 193 -15.34 9.85 35.15
C GLY A 193 -16.38 9.38 34.13
N GLY A 194 -16.60 8.06 34.05
CA GLY A 194 -17.75 7.44 33.41
C GLY A 194 -18.70 6.86 34.46
N THR A 195 -19.86 7.48 34.66
CA THR A 195 -20.89 7.00 35.58
C THR A 195 -21.55 5.73 35.03
N SER A 196 -21.39 4.61 35.73
CA SER A 196 -22.09 3.35 35.44
C SER A 196 -23.52 3.39 35.99
N ASP A 197 -24.44 4.03 35.25
CA ASP A 197 -25.87 4.03 35.60
C ASP A 197 -26.64 2.92 34.85
N GLY A 198 -27.26 2.03 35.63
CA GLY A 198 -28.20 0.99 35.15
C GLY A 198 -27.55 -0.37 34.83
N GLY A 199 -27.96 -1.49 35.45
CA GLY A 199 -28.96 -1.65 36.51
C GLY A 199 -28.97 -3.09 37.08
N ASN A 200 -29.24 -3.23 38.37
CA ASN A 200 -29.25 -4.50 39.10
C ASN A 200 -30.45 -5.41 38.74
N SER A 201 -30.20 -6.70 38.49
CA SER A 201 -31.16 -7.81 38.73
C SER A 201 -30.47 -9.18 38.73
N SER A 202 -29.78 -9.55 39.82
CA SER A 202 -29.38 -10.94 40.07
C SER A 202 -30.40 -11.65 40.98
N SER A 203 -31.42 -12.27 40.39
CA SER A 203 -32.37 -13.12 41.10
C SER A 203 -32.29 -14.59 40.68
N GLY A 204 -31.63 -15.41 41.52
CA GLY A 204 -32.03 -16.80 41.75
C GLY A 204 -31.42 -17.93 40.90
N GLY A 205 -30.67 -18.81 41.58
CA GLY A 205 -30.75 -20.26 41.36
C GLY A 205 -29.52 -20.94 40.76
N GLY A 206 -28.77 -21.71 41.57
CA GLY A 206 -27.67 -22.55 41.03
C GLY A 206 -26.64 -23.13 42.02
N THR A 207 -27.04 -23.47 43.25
CA THR A 207 -26.33 -24.34 44.24
C THR A 207 -24.85 -24.68 44.06
N SER A 208 -24.01 -24.30 45.03
CA SER A 208 -22.82 -25.05 45.44
C SER A 208 -22.54 -24.80 46.93
N ASP A 209 -22.70 -25.81 47.77
CA ASP A 209 -22.44 -25.74 49.21
C ASP A 209 -20.94 -25.74 49.51
N GLY A 210 -20.50 -25.00 50.53
CA GLY A 210 -19.10 -25.01 50.98
C GLY A 210 -18.67 -23.74 51.72
N GLY A 211 -19.31 -23.41 52.83
CA GLY A 211 -19.01 -22.17 53.57
C GLY A 211 -17.81 -22.27 54.54
N ASN A 212 -17.29 -21.12 54.96
CA ASN A 212 -16.95 -20.87 56.37
C ASN A 212 -16.96 -19.36 56.70
N SER A 213 -17.35 -19.06 57.94
CA SER A 213 -17.19 -17.85 58.77
C SER A 213 -15.86 -17.09 58.54
N SER A 214 -15.64 -15.79 58.86
CA SER A 214 -16.24 -14.85 59.84
C SER A 214 -15.64 -13.43 59.57
N SER A 215 -16.02 -12.27 60.15
CA SER A 215 -17.15 -11.81 61.00
C SER A 215 -17.05 -10.29 61.26
N GLY A 216 -18.18 -9.58 61.37
CA GLY A 216 -18.27 -8.20 61.91
C GLY A 216 -18.14 -7.06 60.88
N GLY A 217 -18.79 -5.91 61.06
CA GLY A 217 -19.74 -5.48 62.10
C GLY A 217 -20.31 -4.11 61.71
N GLY A 218 -21.59 -3.84 62.03
CA GLY A 218 -22.28 -2.63 61.54
C GLY A 218 -22.24 -1.44 62.52
N THR A 219 -22.38 -0.23 61.97
CA THR A 219 -23.23 0.85 62.51
C THR A 219 -23.33 1.99 61.49
N PRO A 220 -24.52 2.55 61.21
CA PRO A 220 -24.72 3.76 60.40
C PRO A 220 -24.93 5.00 61.29
N ASP A 221 -24.61 6.20 60.80
CA ASP A 221 -25.03 7.45 61.46
C ASP A 221 -25.11 8.66 60.50
N GLY A 222 -26.18 9.47 60.66
CA GLY A 222 -26.36 10.83 60.13
C GLY A 222 -26.65 10.99 58.61
N GLY A 223 -27.72 11.66 58.14
CA GLY A 223 -28.90 12.25 58.81
C GLY A 223 -29.19 13.70 58.37
N ASN A 224 -30.36 13.93 57.72
CA ASN A 224 -30.97 15.25 57.39
C ASN A 224 -30.18 16.21 56.48
N SER A 225 -30.77 17.20 55.77
CA SER A 225 -32.16 17.66 55.58
C SER A 225 -32.20 18.49 54.26
N SER A 226 -33.13 18.27 53.31
CA SER A 226 -34.50 18.83 53.21
C SER A 226 -34.64 20.04 52.27
N SER A 227 -35.83 20.16 51.64
CA SER A 227 -36.29 21.19 50.67
C SER A 227 -35.53 21.25 49.34
N GLY A 228 -36.15 21.36 48.16
CA GLY A 228 -37.56 21.49 47.74
C GLY A 228 -37.57 22.25 46.40
N GLY A 229 -38.34 21.95 45.35
CA GLY A 229 -39.59 21.21 45.27
C GLY A 229 -40.70 22.15 44.75
N GLY A 230 -40.88 22.29 43.43
CA GLY A 230 -41.95 23.11 42.85
C GLY A 230 -41.75 23.55 41.39
N THR A 231 -42.65 23.08 40.52
CA THR A 231 -42.97 23.55 39.15
C THR A 231 -44.46 23.97 39.12
N PRO A 232 -45.08 24.44 38.01
CA PRO A 232 -44.68 25.35 36.92
C PRO A 232 -45.72 26.51 36.71
N ASP A 233 -45.75 27.08 35.48
CA ASP A 233 -46.82 27.84 34.78
C ASP A 233 -46.90 29.39 34.83
N GLY A 234 -47.04 29.96 33.61
CA GLY A 234 -47.88 31.15 33.34
C GLY A 234 -47.23 32.39 32.68
N GLY A 235 -47.84 32.93 31.60
CA GLY A 235 -47.91 34.40 31.42
C GLY A 235 -47.51 35.07 30.09
N ASN A 236 -48.36 34.93 29.05
CA ASN A 236 -48.89 35.97 28.12
C ASN A 236 -48.05 37.13 27.50
N SER A 237 -48.41 37.51 26.26
CA SER A 237 -47.96 38.72 25.51
C SER A 237 -48.86 39.96 25.77
N PRO A 238 -48.46 41.22 25.43
CA PRO A 238 -49.02 41.84 24.21
C PRO A 238 -48.21 42.97 23.47
N ASN A 239 -48.36 42.98 22.14
CA ASN A 239 -48.50 44.08 21.14
C ASN A 239 -47.86 45.50 21.22
N GLY A 240 -47.38 45.93 20.03
CA GLY A 240 -47.49 47.30 19.47
C GLY A 240 -46.19 47.84 18.82
N GLY A 241 -46.14 48.40 17.59
CA GLY A 241 -47.11 48.57 16.49
C GLY A 241 -46.63 49.67 15.50
N GLY A 242 -46.91 49.57 14.18
CA GLY A 242 -46.66 50.68 13.22
C GLY A 242 -46.32 50.26 11.77
N THR A 243 -47.10 50.75 10.79
CA THR A 243 -46.92 50.62 9.32
C THR A 243 -46.12 51.83 8.76
N SER A 244 -45.58 51.90 7.52
CA SER A 244 -46.28 51.78 6.23
C SER A 244 -45.35 51.92 4.99
N ASP A 245 -45.70 51.20 3.92
CA ASP A 245 -45.70 51.45 2.45
C ASP A 245 -44.65 52.32 1.71
N GLY A 246 -44.26 51.86 0.49
CA GLY A 246 -44.04 52.77 -0.66
C GLY A 246 -43.09 52.36 -1.82
N GLY A 247 -43.63 51.82 -2.93
CA GLY A 247 -43.08 51.86 -4.32
C GLY A 247 -41.84 51.00 -4.64
N ASN A 248 -41.76 50.06 -5.60
CA ASN A 248 -42.31 49.83 -6.96
C ASN A 248 -41.41 50.29 -8.14
N SER A 249 -41.03 49.33 -9.00
CA SER A 249 -40.59 49.49 -10.42
C SER A 249 -39.26 50.23 -10.69
N SER A 250 -38.52 49.98 -11.79
CA SER A 250 -38.65 49.00 -12.89
C SER A 250 -37.29 48.81 -13.61
N SER A 251 -37.19 47.76 -14.43
CA SER A 251 -36.06 47.44 -15.32
C SER A 251 -35.86 48.45 -16.48
N GLY A 252 -34.64 48.50 -17.04
CA GLY A 252 -34.39 49.04 -18.38
C GLY A 252 -32.95 49.47 -18.67
N GLY A 253 -32.41 49.06 -19.83
CA GLY A 253 -31.15 49.57 -20.40
C GLY A 253 -30.15 48.48 -20.79
N GLY A 254 -29.99 48.21 -22.09
CA GLY A 254 -29.02 47.23 -22.60
C GLY A 254 -28.10 47.79 -23.68
N MET A 255 -27.08 46.98 -24.03
CA MET A 255 -26.25 46.97 -25.26
C MET A 255 -25.57 48.27 -25.76
N SER A 256 -24.26 48.18 -26.03
CA SER A 256 -23.66 48.62 -27.31
C SER A 256 -22.23 48.10 -27.52
N ASP A 257 -21.93 47.77 -28.77
CA ASP A 257 -20.79 47.01 -29.28
C ASP A 257 -19.45 47.78 -29.45
N GLY A 258 -18.38 47.02 -29.77
CA GLY A 258 -17.15 47.50 -30.41
C GLY A 258 -15.88 46.75 -29.94
N GLY A 259 -14.96 46.27 -30.78
CA GLY A 259 -14.85 46.29 -32.24
C GLY A 259 -13.65 45.45 -32.74
N ASN A 260 -13.64 45.12 -34.03
CA ASN A 260 -12.78 44.13 -34.71
C ASN A 260 -11.30 44.55 -34.96
N SER A 261 -10.38 43.57 -35.00
CA SER A 261 -9.13 43.44 -35.82
C SER A 261 -8.09 42.56 -35.06
N SER A 262 -7.57 41.39 -35.50
CA SER A 262 -7.23 40.85 -36.83
C SER A 262 -6.16 41.70 -37.55
N SER A 263 -5.05 41.20 -38.13
CA SER A 263 -4.68 39.84 -38.53
C SER A 263 -3.16 39.70 -38.81
N GLY A 264 -2.65 38.46 -38.82
CA GLY A 264 -1.71 37.96 -39.85
C GLY A 264 -0.21 38.00 -39.54
N GLY A 265 0.63 37.12 -40.12
CA GLY A 265 0.35 35.98 -41.00
C GLY A 265 1.55 35.60 -41.89
N GLY A 266 1.67 34.32 -42.24
CA GLY A 266 2.66 33.76 -43.19
C GLY A 266 3.67 32.80 -42.54
N THR A 267 3.87 31.53 -42.93
CA THR A 267 4.03 30.84 -44.25
C THR A 267 5.31 31.26 -45.00
N SER A 268 6.13 30.37 -45.59
CA SER A 268 6.15 28.89 -45.66
C SER A 268 7.54 28.43 -46.19
N ASP A 269 7.66 27.13 -46.51
CA ASP A 269 8.67 26.50 -47.40
C ASP A 269 10.07 26.25 -46.80
N GLY A 270 10.78 25.16 -47.15
CA GLY A 270 10.48 24.06 -48.08
C GLY A 270 11.77 23.28 -48.44
N ASP A 271 11.63 22.18 -49.20
CA ASP A 271 12.68 21.42 -49.90
C ASP A 271 13.73 20.57 -49.11
N ASN A 272 14.28 19.46 -49.64
CA ASN A 272 13.71 18.42 -50.51
C ASN A 272 14.60 17.14 -50.55
N LEU A 273 14.02 16.02 -51.04
CA LEU A 273 14.63 14.86 -51.75
C LEU A 273 16.07 14.36 -51.43
N SER A 274 16.23 13.04 -51.26
CA SER A 274 16.41 12.12 -52.43
C SER A 274 16.49 10.64 -52.03
N ASN A 275 16.37 9.74 -53.02
CA ASN A 275 16.18 8.29 -52.91
C ASN A 275 17.27 7.52 -53.71
N GLY A 276 17.58 6.25 -53.35
CA GLY A 276 18.50 5.43 -54.15
C GLY A 276 18.82 4.03 -53.60
N GLY A 277 18.48 2.98 -54.37
CA GLY A 277 19.05 1.62 -54.22
C GLY A 277 20.43 1.50 -54.88
N SER A 278 21.08 0.34 -55.01
CA SER A 278 20.64 -1.05 -54.85
C SER A 278 21.88 -1.97 -54.56
N PRO A 279 21.87 -3.33 -54.67
CA PRO A 279 22.65 -4.20 -53.76
C PRO A 279 24.06 -4.57 -54.21
N SER A 280 24.85 -5.12 -53.26
CA SER A 280 25.98 -6.00 -53.55
C SER A 280 26.02 -7.17 -52.56
N ASN A 281 26.30 -8.37 -53.07
CA ASN A 281 26.34 -9.63 -52.35
C ASN A 281 27.81 -9.99 -52.03
N GLY A 282 28.18 -10.20 -50.77
CA GLY A 282 29.58 -10.35 -50.36
C GLY A 282 29.74 -11.13 -49.05
N ASN A 283 30.24 -12.37 -49.17
CA ASN A 283 30.15 -13.42 -48.16
C ASN A 283 31.16 -13.32 -46.98
N ASN A 284 30.74 -13.83 -45.82
CA ASN A 284 31.55 -14.37 -44.70
C ASN A 284 32.74 -13.59 -44.10
N GLY A 285 32.66 -13.31 -42.79
CA GLY A 285 33.87 -13.33 -41.93
C GLY A 285 33.89 -12.46 -40.67
N ALA A 286 33.72 -13.12 -39.51
CA ALA A 286 34.32 -12.79 -38.21
C ALA A 286 33.82 -11.62 -37.34
N LYS A 287 34.02 -11.86 -36.02
CA LYS A 287 34.27 -10.92 -34.92
C LYS A 287 33.07 -10.22 -34.28
N GLU A 288 32.81 -10.57 -33.01
CA GLU A 288 31.96 -9.80 -32.11
C GLU A 288 32.58 -8.41 -31.88
N ASP A 289 32.03 -7.38 -32.54
CA ASP A 289 32.36 -6.00 -32.21
C ASP A 289 31.63 -5.58 -30.92
N ASN A 290 32.35 -5.70 -29.80
CA ASN A 290 31.93 -5.20 -28.50
C ASN A 290 32.67 -3.89 -28.17
N SER A 291 32.49 -2.90 -29.05
CA SER A 291 33.08 -1.56 -28.91
C SER A 291 32.62 -0.90 -27.59
N GLY A 292 33.54 -0.19 -26.94
CA GLY A 292 33.44 0.17 -25.52
C GLY A 292 32.30 1.13 -25.19
N ILE A 293 31.21 0.59 -24.63
CA ILE A 293 30.07 1.38 -24.15
C ILE A 293 30.37 1.93 -22.75
N THR A 294 30.59 3.23 -22.63
CA THR A 294 30.64 3.92 -21.32
C THR A 294 29.24 3.93 -20.68
N PRO A 295 29.08 3.54 -19.39
CA PRO A 295 27.78 3.58 -18.74
C PRO A 295 27.21 5.02 -18.68
N PRO A 296 25.89 5.20 -18.85
CA PRO A 296 25.24 6.52 -18.76
C PRO A 296 25.37 7.09 -17.34
N GLY A 297 25.77 8.36 -17.23
CA GLY A 297 25.83 9.05 -15.95
C GLY A 297 24.46 9.22 -15.29
N ALA A 298 24.42 9.16 -13.96
CA ALA A 298 23.19 9.27 -13.16
C ALA A 298 22.53 10.67 -13.12
N THR A 299 22.95 11.61 -13.96
CA THR A 299 22.58 13.04 -13.85
C THR A 299 21.13 13.34 -14.24
N GLU A 300 20.46 12.43 -14.95
CA GLU A 300 18.99 12.39 -14.94
C GLU A 300 18.51 11.56 -13.73
N LEU A 301 18.28 12.28 -12.62
CA LEU A 301 17.12 11.99 -11.78
C LEU A 301 15.91 11.79 -12.72
N PRO A 302 15.05 10.79 -12.48
CA PRO A 302 13.85 10.64 -13.30
C PRO A 302 13.05 11.95 -13.28
N LYS A 303 12.22 12.16 -14.30
CA LYS A 303 11.12 13.13 -14.21
C LYS A 303 10.38 12.95 -12.88
N THR A 304 9.73 14.00 -12.40
CA THR A 304 8.83 13.88 -11.24
C THR A 304 7.93 12.69 -11.47
N SER A 305 8.09 11.71 -10.57
CA SER A 305 7.55 10.36 -10.73
C SER A 305 7.01 9.96 -9.39
N THR A 306 5.71 9.71 -9.36
CA THR A 306 5.02 9.36 -8.13
C THR A 306 5.27 7.87 -7.85
N LYS A 307 5.88 7.60 -6.70
CA LYS A 307 6.41 6.27 -6.36
C LYS A 307 5.44 5.52 -5.48
N THR A 308 4.90 4.42 -6.01
CA THR A 308 4.18 3.43 -5.22
C THR A 308 5.16 2.35 -4.75
N ILE A 309 4.99 1.93 -3.50
CA ILE A 309 5.64 0.75 -2.94
C ILE A 309 4.54 -0.31 -2.80
N THR A 310 4.85 -1.55 -3.17
CA THR A 310 3.95 -2.70 -2.97
C THR A 310 4.75 -3.87 -2.42
N THR A 311 4.22 -4.62 -1.46
CA THR A 311 4.96 -5.74 -0.85
C THR A 311 4.58 -7.06 -1.51
N VAL A 312 5.56 -7.91 -1.82
CA VAL A 312 5.35 -9.28 -2.33
C VAL A 312 6.14 -10.30 -1.50
N LYS A 313 5.49 -11.39 -1.12
CA LYS A 313 6.10 -12.51 -0.37
C LYS A 313 7.09 -13.29 -1.24
N ALA A 314 8.29 -13.57 -0.73
CA ALA A 314 9.26 -14.44 -1.39
C ALA A 314 8.93 -15.92 -1.20
N LYS A 315 9.14 -16.72 -2.25
CA LYS A 315 9.23 -18.19 -2.22
C LYS A 315 10.71 -18.58 -2.07
N TYR A 316 11.02 -19.59 -1.26
CA TYR A 316 12.40 -19.98 -0.94
C TYR A 316 12.73 -21.38 -1.46
N GLN A 317 13.93 -21.54 -2.01
CA GLN A 317 14.52 -22.83 -2.39
C GLN A 317 16.00 -22.82 -1.95
N GLY A 318 16.28 -23.37 -0.77
CA GLY A 318 17.60 -23.22 -0.13
C GLY A 318 17.98 -21.76 0.07
N ASP A 319 19.21 -21.39 -0.28
CA ASP A 319 19.75 -20.02 -0.20
C ASP A 319 19.16 -19.02 -1.23
N LYS A 320 18.22 -19.47 -2.09
CA LYS A 320 17.62 -18.66 -3.16
C LYS A 320 16.21 -18.21 -2.80
N ALA A 321 16.00 -16.90 -2.72
CA ALA A 321 14.69 -16.29 -2.64
C ALA A 321 14.17 -15.93 -4.06
N THR A 322 12.89 -16.14 -4.32
CA THR A 322 12.24 -15.83 -5.60
C THR A 322 10.93 -15.08 -5.36
N ALA A 323 10.71 -13.96 -6.05
CA ALA A 323 9.44 -13.23 -6.06
C ALA A 323 8.95 -12.99 -7.49
N THR A 324 7.65 -12.77 -7.66
CA THR A 324 7.03 -12.51 -8.97
C THR A 324 6.11 -11.30 -8.82
N LEU A 325 6.18 -10.35 -9.75
CA LEU A 325 5.17 -9.31 -9.91
C LEU A 325 4.11 -9.81 -10.91
N SER A 326 2.91 -10.16 -10.44
CA SER A 326 1.79 -10.52 -11.31
C SER A 326 1.23 -9.29 -12.03
N SER A 327 0.43 -9.52 -13.08
CA SER A 327 -0.31 -8.45 -13.75
C SER A 327 -1.29 -7.76 -12.79
N SER A 328 -1.98 -8.53 -11.93
CA SER A 328 -2.92 -8.02 -10.92
C SER A 328 -2.24 -7.06 -9.94
N VAL A 329 -1.13 -7.47 -9.30
CA VAL A 329 -0.36 -6.61 -8.38
C VAL A 329 0.20 -5.37 -9.09
N ALA A 330 0.66 -5.49 -10.34
CA ALA A 330 1.12 -4.34 -11.11
C ALA A 330 -0.02 -3.35 -11.42
N ASN A 331 -1.18 -3.85 -11.89
CA ASN A 331 -2.35 -3.02 -12.21
C ASN A 331 -2.87 -2.26 -11.00
N SER A 332 -2.97 -2.91 -9.85
CA SER A 332 -3.46 -2.25 -8.63
C SER A 332 -2.48 -1.20 -8.12
N ALA A 333 -1.17 -1.46 -8.19
CA ALA A 333 -0.15 -0.46 -7.90
C ALA A 333 -0.24 0.75 -8.86
N ILE A 334 -0.56 0.53 -10.14
CA ILE A 334 -0.83 1.59 -11.13
C ILE A 334 -2.10 2.38 -10.78
N LYS A 335 -3.25 1.70 -10.59
CA LYS A 335 -4.55 2.30 -10.25
C LYS A 335 -4.44 3.17 -9.00
N ARG A 336 -3.85 2.65 -7.91
CA ARG A 336 -3.58 3.39 -6.66
C ARG A 336 -2.78 4.67 -6.94
N GLN A 337 -1.71 4.56 -7.73
CA GLN A 337 -0.82 5.70 -7.97
C GLN A 337 -1.46 6.76 -8.88
N GLN A 338 -2.33 6.36 -9.81
CA GLN A 338 -3.12 7.26 -10.66
C GLN A 338 -4.21 8.00 -9.84
N ALA A 339 -4.87 7.32 -8.91
CA ALA A 339 -5.84 7.94 -8.01
C ALA A 339 -5.17 8.98 -7.09
N GLU A 340 -4.03 8.63 -6.48
CA GLU A 340 -3.26 9.56 -5.63
C GLU A 340 -2.66 10.72 -6.44
N ALA A 341 -2.26 10.48 -7.71
CA ALA A 341 -1.85 11.55 -8.61
C ALA A 341 -3.00 12.53 -8.90
N LYS A 342 -4.21 12.02 -9.15
CA LYS A 342 -5.43 12.84 -9.35
C LYS A 342 -5.80 13.66 -8.12
N LYS A 343 -5.72 13.07 -6.92
CA LYS A 343 -5.97 13.75 -5.64
C LYS A 343 -5.02 14.93 -5.39
N ASN A 344 -3.78 14.84 -5.90
CA ASN A 344 -2.72 15.82 -5.68
C ASN A 344 -2.42 16.74 -6.89
N GLY A 345 -3.18 16.65 -8.00
CA GLY A 345 -2.92 17.42 -9.22
C GLY A 345 -1.59 17.08 -9.92
N LYS A 346 -1.20 15.80 -9.90
CA LYS A 346 0.08 15.26 -10.44
C LYS A 346 -0.13 14.21 -11.54
N GLU A 347 -1.25 14.25 -12.26
CA GLU A 347 -1.59 13.27 -13.30
C GLU A 347 -0.58 13.21 -14.47
N THR A 348 0.28 14.22 -14.60
CA THR A 348 1.37 14.28 -15.59
C THR A 348 2.67 13.60 -15.16
N ASP A 349 2.81 13.22 -13.87
CA ASP A 349 4.01 12.56 -13.36
C ASP A 349 4.04 11.08 -13.78
N ASP A 350 5.24 10.57 -14.12
CA ASP A 350 5.39 9.16 -14.51
C ASP A 350 5.18 8.24 -13.29
N VAL A 351 4.31 7.23 -13.41
CA VAL A 351 4.12 6.20 -12.35
C VAL A 351 5.40 5.38 -12.19
N ALA A 352 5.87 5.20 -10.96
CA ALA A 352 7.02 4.35 -10.63
C ALA A 352 6.66 3.29 -9.57
N ILE A 353 6.85 2.01 -9.88
CA ILE A 353 6.47 0.87 -9.02
C ILE A 353 7.73 0.24 -8.40
N THR A 354 7.80 0.21 -7.07
CA THR A 354 8.85 -0.52 -6.34
C THR A 354 8.26 -1.67 -5.54
N VAL A 355 8.59 -2.91 -5.92
CA VAL A 355 8.21 -4.10 -5.18
C VAL A 355 9.16 -4.32 -4.00
N LYS A 356 8.67 -4.25 -2.77
CA LYS A 356 9.42 -4.60 -1.56
C LYS A 356 9.31 -6.11 -1.31
N VAL A 357 10.45 -6.76 -1.07
CA VAL A 357 10.53 -8.20 -0.81
C VAL A 357 11.49 -8.45 0.34
N ASP A 358 11.02 -9.06 1.42
CA ASP A 358 11.90 -9.62 2.46
C ASP A 358 12.50 -10.94 1.97
N THR A 359 13.83 -10.98 1.85
CA THR A 359 14.60 -12.16 1.41
C THR A 359 15.31 -12.90 2.55
N LYS A 360 15.09 -12.53 3.82
CA LYS A 360 15.58 -13.25 5.02
C LYS A 360 17.00 -13.83 4.90
N LYS A 361 17.98 -12.97 4.57
CA LYS A 361 19.42 -13.31 4.39
C LYS A 361 19.76 -14.29 3.25
N ALA A 362 18.88 -14.53 2.28
CA ALA A 362 19.19 -15.28 1.06
C ALA A 362 20.47 -14.77 0.36
N LYS A 363 21.22 -15.66 -0.30
CA LYS A 363 22.46 -15.33 -1.02
C LYS A 363 22.22 -15.00 -2.50
N GLU A 364 21.12 -15.52 -3.04
CA GLU A 364 20.62 -15.26 -4.38
C GLU A 364 19.17 -14.78 -4.31
N PHE A 365 18.82 -13.81 -5.15
CA PHE A 365 17.45 -13.35 -5.33
C PHE A 365 17.06 -13.32 -6.81
N ALA A 366 15.91 -13.90 -7.13
CA ALA A 366 15.31 -13.88 -8.46
C ALA A 366 13.97 -13.13 -8.45
N PHE A 367 13.80 -12.16 -9.34
CA PHE A 367 12.55 -11.42 -9.50
C PHE A 367 11.97 -11.66 -10.90
N ASN A 368 10.80 -12.27 -10.95
CA ASN A 368 10.13 -12.64 -12.18
C ASN A 368 9.15 -11.53 -12.63
N LEU A 369 9.25 -11.18 -13.90
CA LEU A 369 8.35 -10.31 -14.63
C LEU A 369 7.71 -11.11 -15.78
N PRO A 370 6.48 -11.63 -15.59
CA PRO A 370 5.72 -12.33 -16.62
C PRO A 370 5.54 -11.52 -17.91
N LYS A 371 5.24 -12.21 -19.00
CA LYS A 371 4.91 -11.58 -20.29
C LYS A 371 3.80 -10.54 -20.16
N ALA A 372 2.68 -10.95 -19.56
CA ALA A 372 1.49 -10.12 -19.39
C ALA A 372 1.80 -8.87 -18.56
N THR A 373 2.46 -9.04 -17.40
CA THR A 373 2.89 -7.92 -16.54
C THR A 373 3.70 -6.87 -17.30
N ILE A 374 4.71 -7.25 -18.09
CA ILE A 374 5.51 -6.28 -18.85
C ILE A 374 4.67 -5.58 -19.94
N ALA A 375 3.74 -6.29 -20.60
CA ALA A 375 2.84 -5.66 -21.57
C ALA A 375 1.97 -4.59 -20.90
N GLU A 376 1.45 -4.88 -19.71
CA GLU A 376 0.57 -3.98 -18.96
C GLU A 376 1.31 -2.76 -18.38
N LEU A 377 2.53 -2.96 -17.85
CA LEU A 377 3.43 -1.86 -17.45
C LEU A 377 3.73 -0.92 -18.62
N MET A 378 3.92 -1.47 -19.84
CA MET A 378 4.16 -0.69 -21.05
C MET A 378 2.90 0.04 -21.55
N LYS A 379 1.73 -0.61 -21.49
CA LYS A 379 0.42 -0.04 -21.86
C LYS A 379 0.07 1.16 -20.98
N ASN A 380 0.24 1.02 -19.66
CA ASN A 380 0.02 2.10 -18.68
C ASN A 380 1.19 3.08 -18.57
N ARG A 381 2.20 2.98 -19.46
CA ARG A 381 3.34 3.89 -19.56
C ARG A 381 4.14 4.06 -18.27
N VAL A 382 4.20 3.03 -17.42
CA VAL A 382 4.94 3.05 -16.15
C VAL A 382 6.40 3.41 -16.42
N GLY A 383 6.85 4.53 -15.85
CA GLY A 383 8.15 5.12 -16.13
C GLY A 383 9.30 4.27 -15.60
N GLU A 384 9.11 3.65 -14.43
CA GLU A 384 10.11 2.81 -13.76
C GLU A 384 9.44 1.66 -12.99
N VAL A 385 9.93 0.42 -13.16
CA VAL A 385 9.52 -0.75 -12.38
C VAL A 385 10.72 -1.39 -11.71
N GLY A 386 10.64 -1.72 -10.43
CA GLY A 386 11.77 -2.25 -9.68
C GLY A 386 11.42 -3.13 -8.50
N VAL A 387 12.47 -3.65 -7.88
CA VAL A 387 12.40 -4.54 -6.72
C VAL A 387 13.48 -4.21 -5.70
N SER A 388 13.05 -3.92 -4.47
CA SER A 388 13.87 -3.72 -3.28
C SER A 388 13.86 -5.00 -2.45
N SER A 389 14.97 -5.74 -2.49
CA SER A 389 15.07 -7.09 -1.92
C SER A 389 15.88 -7.13 -0.62
N GLY A 390 15.96 -6.02 0.12
CA GLY A 390 16.82 -5.82 1.30
C GLY A 390 18.33 -5.77 0.99
N MET A 391 18.81 -6.63 0.09
CA MET A 391 20.21 -6.71 -0.35
C MET A 391 20.58 -5.56 -1.29
N VAL A 392 19.73 -5.27 -2.28
CA VAL A 392 19.92 -4.27 -3.34
C VAL A 392 18.55 -3.87 -3.88
N THR A 393 18.33 -2.59 -4.16
CA THR A 393 17.20 -2.12 -4.99
C THR A 393 17.62 -2.06 -6.45
N THR A 394 16.80 -2.59 -7.35
CA THR A 394 17.08 -2.56 -8.81
C THR A 394 15.80 -2.28 -9.57
N SER A 395 15.85 -1.37 -10.55
CA SER A 395 14.73 -1.00 -11.39
C SER A 395 15.12 -0.88 -12.86
N LEU A 396 14.10 -0.96 -13.72
CA LEU A 396 14.15 -0.84 -15.18
C LEU A 396 13.22 0.29 -15.59
N ASP A 397 13.69 1.20 -16.44
CA ASP A 397 12.82 2.21 -17.04
C ASP A 397 11.98 1.65 -18.20
N LEU A 398 10.96 2.41 -18.63
CA LEU A 398 10.07 2.05 -19.73
C LEU A 398 10.83 1.75 -21.05
N ASN A 399 11.99 2.37 -21.26
CA ASN A 399 12.81 2.14 -22.45
C ASN A 399 13.57 0.81 -22.36
N ALA A 400 14.05 0.42 -21.18
CA ALA A 400 14.63 -0.89 -20.92
C ALA A 400 13.58 -1.99 -21.12
N LEU A 401 12.34 -1.81 -20.65
CA LEU A 401 11.25 -2.76 -20.90
C LEU A 401 10.99 -2.96 -22.41
N LYS A 402 10.98 -1.87 -23.20
CA LYS A 402 10.85 -1.92 -24.67
C LYS A 402 11.99 -2.70 -25.32
N GLU A 403 13.24 -2.45 -24.95
CA GLU A 403 14.40 -3.17 -25.52
C GLU A 403 14.46 -4.65 -25.09
N ILE A 404 14.05 -4.98 -23.86
CA ILE A 404 13.86 -6.36 -23.41
C ILE A 404 12.83 -7.08 -24.30
N ARG A 405 11.69 -6.43 -24.59
CA ARG A 405 10.61 -7.02 -25.40
C ARG A 405 10.98 -7.24 -26.87
N LYS A 406 11.94 -6.47 -27.42
CA LYS A 406 12.55 -6.76 -28.73
C LYS A 406 13.43 -8.02 -28.73
N GLN A 407 13.96 -8.44 -27.58
CA GLN A 407 14.87 -9.59 -27.47
C GLN A 407 14.16 -10.88 -27.03
N SER A 408 13.07 -10.79 -26.26
CA SER A 408 12.24 -11.96 -25.91
C SER A 408 10.79 -11.58 -25.67
N THR A 409 9.89 -12.46 -26.12
CA THR A 409 8.44 -12.39 -25.94
C THR A 409 7.93 -13.19 -24.73
N LYS A 410 8.83 -13.76 -23.93
CA LYS A 410 8.53 -14.64 -22.78
C LYS A 410 8.59 -13.89 -21.44
N ASP A 411 8.29 -14.60 -20.35
CA ASP A 411 8.59 -14.14 -18.98
C ASP A 411 10.11 -13.90 -18.84
N ILE A 412 10.50 -12.86 -18.09
CA ILE A 412 11.92 -12.58 -17.79
C ILE A 412 12.16 -12.63 -16.28
N THR A 413 13.35 -13.06 -15.89
CA THR A 413 13.81 -13.09 -14.50
C THR A 413 15.02 -12.18 -14.36
N ILE A 414 14.98 -11.26 -13.40
CA ILE A 414 16.13 -10.48 -12.93
C ILE A 414 16.77 -11.24 -11.78
N THR A 415 17.98 -11.72 -11.95
CA THR A 415 18.72 -12.47 -10.92
C THR A 415 19.82 -11.60 -10.32
N LYS A 416 19.93 -11.58 -8.99
CA LYS A 416 20.95 -10.91 -8.20
C LYS A 416 21.71 -11.96 -7.38
N VAL A 417 23.04 -11.96 -7.44
CA VAL A 417 23.92 -12.87 -6.68
C VAL A 417 25.03 -12.12 -5.97
N ASN A 418 25.37 -12.54 -4.74
CA ASN A 418 26.61 -12.13 -4.07
C ASN A 418 27.81 -12.69 -4.85
N ALA A 419 28.68 -11.84 -5.40
CA ALA A 419 29.66 -12.24 -6.41
C ALA A 419 31.12 -11.98 -5.98
N ASN A 420 31.71 -12.89 -5.21
CA ASN A 420 33.06 -12.73 -4.62
C ASN A 420 34.22 -13.18 -5.55
N ASP A 421 33.90 -13.77 -6.70
CA ASP A 421 34.89 -14.27 -7.66
C ASP A 421 35.45 -13.15 -8.53
N LEU A 422 36.61 -12.65 -8.09
CA LEU A 422 37.39 -11.58 -8.71
C LEU A 422 38.88 -11.97 -8.75
N SER A 423 39.61 -11.44 -9.73
CA SER A 423 41.08 -11.56 -9.82
C SER A 423 41.78 -10.88 -8.64
N ALA A 424 43.01 -11.31 -8.33
CA ALA A 424 43.76 -10.78 -7.17
C ALA A 424 44.00 -9.25 -7.25
N SER A 425 44.31 -8.73 -8.44
CA SER A 425 44.49 -7.29 -8.68
C SER A 425 43.20 -6.50 -8.44
N THR A 426 42.07 -7.03 -8.90
CA THR A 426 40.76 -6.41 -8.67
C THR A 426 40.34 -6.51 -7.20
N LYS A 427 40.58 -7.64 -6.52
CA LYS A 427 40.34 -7.80 -5.07
C LYS A 427 41.10 -6.76 -4.24
N LYS A 428 42.37 -6.46 -4.59
CA LYS A 428 43.15 -5.40 -3.92
C LYS A 428 42.54 -4.00 -4.07
N LYS A 429 41.90 -3.71 -5.20
CA LYS A 429 41.23 -2.43 -5.48
C LYS A 429 39.87 -2.30 -4.78
N ILE A 430 39.06 -3.36 -4.79
CA ILE A 430 37.71 -3.38 -4.21
C ILE A 430 37.75 -3.53 -2.67
N GLY A 431 38.67 -4.34 -2.13
CA GLY A 431 38.75 -4.64 -0.70
C GLY A 431 37.62 -5.57 -0.23
N LYS A 432 37.17 -5.40 1.02
CA LYS A 432 36.09 -6.19 1.63
C LYS A 432 34.67 -5.68 1.29
N ARG A 433 34.54 -4.85 0.27
CA ARG A 433 33.28 -4.17 -0.09
C ARG A 433 32.35 -5.10 -0.88
N PRO A 434 31.02 -4.92 -0.79
CA PRO A 434 30.07 -5.83 -1.42
C PRO A 434 30.14 -5.76 -2.95
N ILE A 435 29.92 -6.92 -3.58
CA ILE A 435 29.93 -7.12 -5.02
C ILE A 435 28.70 -7.92 -5.40
N TYR A 436 27.92 -7.43 -6.36
CA TYR A 436 26.69 -8.05 -6.83
C TYR A 436 26.76 -8.34 -8.33
N GLY A 437 26.49 -9.58 -8.71
CA GLY A 437 26.25 -9.96 -10.09
C GLY A 437 24.78 -9.77 -10.45
N PHE A 438 24.51 -9.15 -11.59
CA PHE A 438 23.15 -9.01 -12.13
C PHE A 438 23.07 -9.71 -13.48
N SER A 439 22.02 -10.48 -13.69
CA SER A 439 21.64 -11.00 -15.00
C SER A 439 20.14 -10.82 -15.21
N ILE A 440 19.72 -10.69 -16.47
CA ILE A 440 18.32 -10.92 -16.82
C ILE A 440 18.26 -11.94 -17.93
N THR A 441 17.41 -12.94 -17.75
CA THR A 441 17.21 -14.06 -18.67
C THR A 441 15.73 -14.21 -18.97
N ASP A 442 15.38 -14.70 -20.15
CA ASP A 442 14.03 -15.20 -20.38
C ASP A 442 13.81 -16.59 -19.74
N LYS A 443 12.56 -17.05 -19.74
CA LYS A 443 12.14 -18.36 -19.21
C LYS A 443 12.89 -19.57 -19.79
N THR A 444 13.58 -19.43 -20.92
CA THR A 444 14.43 -20.45 -21.55
C THR A 444 15.93 -20.27 -21.26
N GLY A 445 16.30 -19.35 -20.35
CA GLY A 445 17.69 -19.06 -20.00
C GLY A 445 18.43 -18.17 -21.00
N LYS A 446 17.77 -17.67 -22.05
CA LYS A 446 18.37 -16.74 -23.01
C LYS A 446 18.69 -15.43 -22.29
N LYS A 447 19.97 -15.05 -22.26
CA LYS A 447 20.42 -13.78 -21.67
C LYS A 447 19.89 -12.60 -22.50
N ILE A 448 19.38 -11.58 -21.81
CA ILE A 448 19.00 -10.29 -22.41
C ILE A 448 20.12 -9.30 -22.08
N THR A 449 20.71 -8.68 -23.11
CA THR A 449 21.99 -7.96 -22.96
C THR A 449 21.99 -6.57 -23.58
N LYS A 450 21.07 -6.26 -24.49
CA LYS A 450 20.97 -4.96 -25.15
C LYS A 450 19.87 -4.12 -24.48
N PHE A 451 20.20 -2.94 -23.97
CA PHE A 451 19.21 -2.05 -23.36
C PHE A 451 19.08 -0.69 -24.06
N GLY A 452 19.89 -0.42 -25.10
CA GLY A 452 19.76 0.77 -25.94
C GLY A 452 19.81 2.07 -25.14
N LYS A 453 18.74 2.88 -25.24
CA LYS A 453 18.53 4.10 -24.44
C LYS A 453 17.91 3.83 -23.06
N GLY A 454 17.50 2.59 -22.79
CA GLY A 454 16.94 2.15 -21.54
C GLY A 454 17.95 2.09 -20.41
N LYS A 455 17.49 2.47 -19.22
CA LYS A 455 18.29 2.58 -18.00
C LYS A 455 17.86 1.52 -17.00
N ILE A 456 18.85 0.84 -16.45
CA ILE A 456 18.76 0.03 -15.24
C ILE A 456 19.29 0.91 -14.11
N ARG A 457 18.49 1.19 -13.08
CA ARG A 457 18.99 1.85 -11.86
C ARG A 457 19.24 0.81 -10.79
N VAL A 458 20.30 1.02 -10.01
CA VAL A 458 20.71 0.12 -8.94
C VAL A 458 21.08 0.95 -7.72
N SER A 459 20.59 0.56 -6.55
CA SER A 459 20.92 1.17 -5.26
C SER A 459 21.36 0.10 -4.27
N ILE A 460 22.60 0.20 -3.80
CA ILE A 460 23.25 -0.77 -2.92
C ILE A 460 23.34 -0.15 -1.51
N PRO A 461 22.68 -0.74 -0.49
CA PRO A 461 22.90 -0.40 0.91
C PRO A 461 24.37 -0.53 1.29
N TYR A 462 24.94 0.53 1.83
CA TYR A 462 26.34 0.59 2.23
C TYR A 462 26.56 1.52 3.43
N LYS A 463 27.00 0.95 4.55
CA LYS A 463 27.48 1.72 5.69
C LYS A 463 28.95 2.06 5.48
N LEU A 464 29.28 3.36 5.42
CA LEU A 464 30.66 3.86 5.38
C LEU A 464 31.49 3.23 6.50
N ALA A 465 32.68 2.73 6.16
CA ALA A 465 33.68 2.34 7.14
C ALA A 465 34.34 3.59 7.77
N ALA A 466 34.93 3.44 8.97
CA ALA A 466 35.37 4.56 9.79
C ALA A 466 36.41 5.53 9.16
N LYS A 467 37.07 5.15 8.07
CA LYS A 467 38.05 5.97 7.33
C LYS A 467 37.60 6.36 5.92
N GLU A 468 36.35 6.09 5.56
CA GLU A 468 35.80 6.39 4.24
C GLU A 468 35.04 7.72 4.22
N LYS A 469 35.28 8.51 3.18
CA LYS A 469 34.48 9.69 2.85
C LYS A 469 33.43 9.34 1.79
N ALA A 470 32.21 9.85 1.93
CA ALA A 470 31.11 9.64 1.00
C ALA A 470 31.50 9.96 -0.45
N ASP A 471 32.11 11.12 -0.66
CA ASP A 471 32.47 11.68 -1.98
C ASP A 471 33.54 10.85 -2.72
N ASN A 472 34.22 9.95 -2.00
CA ASN A 472 35.21 9.03 -2.53
C ASN A 472 34.64 7.62 -2.77
N LEU A 473 33.40 7.30 -2.35
CA LEU A 473 32.77 6.04 -2.73
C LEU A 473 32.34 6.09 -4.19
N VAL A 474 32.66 5.02 -4.92
CA VAL A 474 32.27 4.87 -6.33
C VAL A 474 31.82 3.43 -6.61
N ILE A 475 31.11 3.26 -7.71
CA ILE A 475 30.82 1.92 -8.25
C ILE A 475 31.84 1.56 -9.32
N TYR A 476 32.31 0.33 -9.29
CA TYR A 476 33.06 -0.29 -10.39
C TYR A 476 32.21 -1.40 -11.01
N TYR A 477 32.21 -1.50 -12.34
CA TYR A 477 31.78 -2.71 -13.04
C TYR A 477 33.00 -3.56 -13.41
N ILE A 478 32.82 -4.87 -13.47
CA ILE A 478 33.88 -5.81 -13.85
C ILE A 478 33.72 -6.18 -15.32
N ASN A 479 34.67 -5.74 -16.15
CA ASN A 479 34.63 -6.05 -17.58
C ASN A 479 34.96 -7.53 -17.87
N ALA A 480 34.79 -7.96 -19.12
CA ALA A 480 35.07 -9.34 -19.54
C ALA A 480 36.51 -9.82 -19.23
N ASN A 481 37.47 -8.90 -19.14
CA ASN A 481 38.86 -9.18 -18.78
C ASN A 481 39.11 -9.20 -17.26
N GLY A 482 38.05 -9.20 -16.44
CA GLY A 482 38.14 -9.25 -14.97
C GLY A 482 38.64 -7.95 -14.32
N LYS A 483 38.74 -6.84 -15.05
CA LYS A 483 39.23 -5.55 -14.55
C LYS A 483 38.07 -4.67 -14.06
N ALA A 484 38.25 -4.01 -12.92
CA ALA A 484 37.32 -3.02 -12.37
C ALA A 484 37.44 -1.66 -13.08
N VAL A 485 36.45 -1.35 -13.91
CA VAL A 485 36.26 -0.08 -14.61
C VAL A 485 35.18 0.73 -13.88
N GLU A 486 35.36 2.04 -13.74
CA GLU A 486 34.46 2.88 -12.96
C GLU A 486 33.12 3.10 -13.67
N VAL A 487 32.02 3.14 -12.92
CA VAL A 487 30.72 3.61 -13.41
C VAL A 487 30.62 5.11 -13.15
N PRO A 488 30.48 5.96 -14.19
CA PRO A 488 30.35 7.40 -14.02
C PRO A 488 29.16 7.79 -13.13
N ASN A 489 29.34 8.86 -12.35
CA ASN A 489 28.28 9.52 -11.58
C ASN A 489 27.53 8.60 -10.60
N SER A 490 28.18 7.60 -10.01
CA SER A 490 27.61 6.91 -8.83
C SER A 490 27.53 7.87 -7.64
N VAL A 491 26.40 7.94 -6.96
CA VAL A 491 26.12 8.89 -5.87
C VAL A 491 25.88 8.14 -4.56
N TYR A 492 26.53 8.55 -3.47
CA TYR A 492 26.25 8.05 -2.13
C TYR A 492 25.32 9.00 -1.37
N SER A 493 24.20 8.49 -0.86
CA SER A 493 23.36 9.20 0.11
C SER A 493 23.69 8.76 1.52
N ARG A 494 23.98 9.73 2.40
CA ARG A 494 24.21 9.52 3.84
C ARG A 494 22.92 9.23 4.61
N GLU A 495 21.79 9.72 4.10
CA GLU A 495 20.46 9.59 4.68
C GLU A 495 19.96 8.14 4.54
N SER A 496 19.77 7.68 3.30
CA SER A 496 19.37 6.30 3.00
C SER A 496 20.50 5.28 3.19
N LYS A 497 21.75 5.74 3.38
CA LYS A 497 22.97 4.90 3.50
C LYS A 497 23.11 3.96 2.30
N THR A 498 22.90 4.47 1.10
CA THR A 498 22.98 3.72 -0.16
C THR A 498 23.91 4.41 -1.16
N ILE A 499 24.65 3.63 -1.94
CA ILE A 499 25.27 4.10 -3.19
C ILE A 499 24.41 3.69 -4.38
N SER A 500 24.06 4.67 -5.22
CA SER A 500 23.15 4.51 -6.35
C SER A 500 23.84 4.87 -7.67
N PHE A 501 23.46 4.17 -8.75
CA PHE A 501 23.98 4.40 -10.10
C PHE A 501 22.97 3.98 -11.17
N ALA A 502 23.22 4.42 -12.41
CA ALA A 502 22.51 3.96 -13.60
C ALA A 502 23.47 3.18 -14.52
N THR A 503 22.94 2.23 -15.28
CA THR A 503 23.67 1.48 -16.30
C THR A 503 22.72 1.07 -17.43
N ASN A 504 23.25 0.82 -18.63
CA ASN A 504 22.54 0.24 -19.77
C ASN A 504 23.09 -1.15 -20.16
N HIS A 505 23.85 -1.78 -19.26
CA HIS A 505 24.39 -3.13 -19.43
C HIS A 505 24.49 -3.87 -18.09
N LEU A 506 24.54 -5.20 -18.17
CA LEU A 506 24.63 -6.08 -17.02
C LEU A 506 26.08 -6.53 -16.78
N SER A 507 26.47 -6.60 -15.50
CA SER A 507 27.82 -6.98 -15.07
C SER A 507 27.81 -7.42 -13.60
N LYS A 508 28.99 -7.76 -13.07
CA LYS A 508 29.28 -7.69 -11.63
C LYS A 508 29.58 -6.22 -11.29
N PHE A 509 28.85 -5.64 -10.35
CA PHE A 509 29.12 -4.29 -9.84
C PHE A 509 29.61 -4.37 -8.40
N ALA A 510 30.63 -3.59 -8.07
CA ALA A 510 31.33 -3.59 -6.80
C ALA A 510 31.35 -2.17 -6.22
N VAL A 511 31.07 -2.05 -4.92
CA VAL A 511 31.33 -0.79 -4.20
C VAL A 511 32.85 -0.64 -4.04
N GLY A 512 33.40 0.53 -4.35
CA GLY A 512 34.81 0.82 -4.29
C GLY A 512 35.09 2.22 -3.73
N TYR A 513 36.37 2.55 -3.59
CA TYR A 513 36.81 3.79 -2.96
C TYR A 513 37.94 4.45 -3.75
N LYS A 514 37.83 5.76 -3.98
CA LYS A 514 38.86 6.63 -4.56
C LYS A 514 39.74 7.19 -3.45
N GLY A 515 40.86 6.53 -3.21
CA GLY A 515 41.88 6.96 -2.25
C GLY A 515 42.89 5.87 -1.98
N LYS A 516 43.92 6.14 -1.17
CA LYS A 516 44.76 5.07 -0.65
C LYS A 516 43.91 4.16 0.23
N THR A 517 43.73 2.91 -0.18
CA THR A 517 43.31 1.83 0.73
C THR A 517 44.38 1.72 1.80
N ILE A 518 44.01 1.96 3.06
CA ILE A 518 44.88 1.81 4.23
C ILE A 518 44.75 0.39 4.75
#